data_AF-A0A2V9YA36-F1
#
_entry.id   AF-A0A2V9YA36-F1
#
_cell.length_a   1.000
_cell.length_b   1.000
_cell.length_c   1.000
_cell.angle_alpha   90.00
_cell.angle_beta   90.00
_cell.angle_gamma   90.00
#
_symmetry.space_group_name_H-M   'P 1'
#
loop_
_entity.id
_entity.type
_entity.pdbx_description
1 polymer ?
#
loop_
_entity_poly.entity_id
_entity_poly.type
_entity_poly.pdbx_seq_one_letter_code
_entity_poly.pdbx_strand_id
1 'polypeptide(L)'
;MSRATVLVGSFLALVASLGLGVDTTSSATNLKAEQVIEKNLAARGGLQAWRGVQRLSISGKVDKTVSSLMIPYVMETKVHGVKQPEKIEIENIAVNPRVEDSRFAKLQ
;
A
#
# COMPACT_ATOMS: atom_id res chain seq x y z
N MET A 1 21.10 39.77 -39.55
CA MET A 1 19.73 39.33 -39.21
C MET A 1 19.87 37.98 -38.48
N SER A 2 20.38 37.90 -37.25
CA SER A 2 19.74 38.07 -35.91
C SER A 2 18.43 37.26 -35.78
N ARG A 3 18.18 36.46 -34.72
CA ARG A 3 18.29 36.71 -33.26
C ARG A 3 18.51 35.36 -32.54
N ALA A 4 19.55 35.09 -31.74
CA ALA A 4 19.96 35.70 -30.45
C ALA A 4 18.96 35.44 -29.29
N THR A 5 19.39 34.56 -28.38
CA THR A 5 19.23 34.55 -26.91
C THR A 5 18.10 35.39 -26.29
N VAL A 6 17.18 34.72 -25.56
CA VAL A 6 16.59 35.28 -24.32
C VAL A 6 16.39 34.15 -23.30
N LEU A 7 17.26 34.12 -22.31
CA LEU A 7 17.03 33.55 -20.96
C LEU A 7 16.28 34.61 -20.15
N VAL A 8 15.05 34.33 -19.74
CA VAL A 8 14.30 34.94 -18.61
C VAL A 8 13.21 33.92 -18.28
N GLY A 9 12.97 33.41 -17.09
CA GLY A 9 13.35 33.78 -15.73
C GLY A 9 12.13 33.49 -14.85
N SER A 10 12.26 32.65 -13.81
CA SER A 10 11.57 32.83 -12.52
C SER A 10 11.81 31.62 -11.61
N PHE A 11 12.68 31.87 -10.64
CA PHE A 11 12.68 31.25 -9.32
C PHE A 11 11.40 31.69 -8.59
N LEU A 12 10.58 30.75 -8.12
CA LEU A 12 9.66 30.93 -6.97
C LEU A 12 9.35 29.53 -6.42
N ALA A 13 10.09 29.10 -5.41
CA ALA A 13 9.70 29.14 -4.00
C ALA A 13 8.82 27.95 -3.57
N LEU A 14 9.49 27.02 -2.87
CA LEU A 14 9.09 26.43 -1.60
C LEU A 14 7.57 26.22 -1.36
N VAL A 15 7.13 24.97 -1.43
CA VAL A 15 6.06 24.49 -0.55
C VAL A 15 6.63 23.35 0.28
N ALA A 16 7.30 23.74 1.37
CA ALA A 16 7.43 22.88 2.53
C ALA A 16 6.07 22.87 3.23
N SER A 17 5.20 21.92 2.87
CA SER A 17 4.04 21.63 3.70
C SER A 17 4.49 20.88 4.94
N LEU A 18 4.95 21.64 5.95
CA LEU A 18 4.89 21.23 7.34
C LEU A 18 3.41 21.16 7.73
N GLY A 19 2.78 20.04 7.40
CA GLY A 19 1.53 19.64 8.03
C GLY A 19 1.86 19.10 9.40
N LEU A 20 1.67 19.92 10.43
CA LEU A 20 1.59 19.51 11.83
C LEU A 20 0.79 18.21 11.92
N GLY A 21 1.28 17.28 12.73
CA GLY A 21 0.55 16.08 13.11
C GLY A 21 -0.83 16.48 13.64
N VAL A 22 -1.84 16.34 12.78
CA VAL A 22 -3.16 16.04 13.25
C VAL A 22 -3.11 14.55 13.54
N ASP A 23 -2.99 14.22 14.82
CA ASP A 23 -3.57 13.00 15.36
C ASP A 23 -5.03 13.01 14.91
N THR A 24 -5.26 12.49 13.70
CA THR A 24 -6.60 12.18 13.25
C THR A 24 -6.95 10.96 14.07
N THR A 25 -7.45 11.23 15.28
CA THR A 25 -8.25 10.29 16.03
C THR A 25 -9.36 9.93 15.07
N SER A 26 -9.17 8.82 14.36
CA SER A 26 -10.12 8.29 13.39
C SER A 26 -11.30 7.83 14.23
N SER A 27 -12.21 8.75 14.51
CA SER A 27 -13.51 8.42 15.08
C SER A 27 -14.07 7.35 14.16
N ALA A 28 -14.22 6.13 14.69
CA ALA A 28 -14.81 5.00 14.01
C ALA A 28 -16.21 5.42 13.57
N THR A 29 -16.27 6.01 12.37
CA THR A 29 -17.49 6.56 11.83
C THR A 29 -18.35 5.37 11.54
N ASN A 30 -19.61 5.38 12.00
CA ASN A 30 -20.60 4.39 11.64
C ASN A 30 -20.90 4.56 10.14
N LEU A 31 -20.00 4.06 9.29
CA LEU A 31 -20.10 4.21 7.85
C LEU A 31 -21.25 3.36 7.37
N LYS A 32 -22.16 3.98 6.61
CA LYS A 32 -23.20 3.25 5.92
C LYS A 32 -22.57 2.33 4.86
N ALA A 33 -23.24 1.23 4.51
CA ALA A 33 -22.72 0.24 3.58
C ALA A 33 -22.31 0.86 2.24
N GLU A 34 -23.05 1.84 1.76
CA GLU A 34 -22.79 2.57 0.51
C GLU A 34 -21.47 3.35 0.59
N GLN A 35 -21.20 4.00 1.73
CA GLN A 35 -19.97 4.75 1.94
C GLN A 35 -18.75 3.83 2.06
N VAL A 36 -18.92 2.63 2.62
CA VAL A 36 -17.87 1.60 2.64
C VAL A 36 -17.55 1.13 1.23
N ILE A 37 -18.58 0.88 0.42
CA ILE A 37 -18.40 0.48 -0.98
C ILE A 37 -17.66 1.57 -1.75
N GLU A 38 -18.10 2.82 -1.65
CA GLU A 38 -17.51 3.94 -2.38
C GLU A 38 -16.04 4.18 -1.99
N LYS A 39 -15.73 4.15 -0.68
CA LYS A 39 -14.34 4.26 -0.19
C LYS A 39 -13.46 3.11 -0.67
N ASN A 40 -13.96 1.88 -0.65
CA ASN A 40 -13.19 0.72 -1.12
C ASN A 40 -12.98 0.76 -2.64
N LEU A 41 -13.99 1.21 -3.39
CA LEU A 41 -13.90 1.35 -4.83
C LEU A 41 -12.86 2.42 -5.18
N ALA A 42 -12.89 3.58 -4.52
CA ALA A 42 -11.90 4.63 -4.70
C ALA A 42 -10.49 4.17 -4.30
N ALA A 43 -10.33 3.52 -3.14
CA ALA A 43 -9.03 3.04 -2.66
C ALA A 43 -8.41 1.97 -3.57
N ARG A 44 -9.22 1.15 -4.23
CA ARG A 44 -8.77 0.13 -5.20
C ARG A 44 -8.69 0.65 -6.65
N GLY A 45 -8.84 1.95 -6.87
CA GLY A 45 -8.70 2.58 -8.20
C GLY A 45 -9.93 2.43 -9.11
N GLY A 46 -11.09 2.04 -8.57
CA GLY A 46 -12.35 1.93 -9.30
C GLY A 46 -12.63 0.54 -9.87
N LEU A 47 -13.89 0.29 -10.21
CA LEU A 47 -14.32 -0.97 -10.83
C LEU A 47 -13.57 -1.26 -12.15
N GLN A 48 -13.26 -0.21 -12.92
CA GLN A 48 -12.58 -0.34 -14.21
C GLN A 48 -11.12 -0.78 -14.06
N ALA A 49 -10.40 -0.25 -13.06
CA ALA A 49 -9.05 -0.70 -12.74
C ALA A 49 -9.07 -2.17 -12.30
N TRP A 50 -10.08 -2.57 -11.53
CA TRP A 50 -10.21 -3.94 -11.07
C TRP A 50 -10.54 -4.93 -12.21
N ARG A 51 -11.38 -4.53 -13.17
CA ARG A 51 -11.63 -5.33 -14.38
C ARG A 51 -10.39 -5.52 -15.27
N GLY A 52 -9.40 -4.64 -15.15
CA GLY A 52 -8.12 -4.77 -15.85
C GLY A 52 -7.17 -5.81 -15.25
N VAL A 53 -7.48 -6.35 -14.08
CA VAL A 53 -6.65 -7.39 -13.42
C VAL A 53 -6.92 -8.73 -14.08
N GLN A 54 -6.05 -9.11 -15.02
CA GLN A 54 -6.16 -10.36 -15.77
C GLN A 54 -5.51 -11.56 -15.08
N ARG A 55 -4.45 -11.31 -14.29
CA ARG A 55 -3.69 -12.36 -13.62
C ARG A 55 -3.09 -11.82 -12.33
N LEU A 56 -3.40 -12.46 -11.22
CA LEU A 56 -2.65 -12.30 -9.97
C LEU A 56 -1.53 -13.35 -9.99
N SER A 57 -0.28 -12.91 -9.98
CA SER A 57 0.88 -13.79 -9.82
C SER A 57 1.54 -13.47 -8.49
N ILE A 58 1.42 -14.39 -7.54
CA ILE A 58 2.17 -14.33 -6.29
C ILE A 58 3.43 -15.16 -6.49
N SER A 59 4.57 -14.48 -6.61
CA SER A 59 5.88 -15.12 -6.59
C SER A 59 6.54 -14.80 -5.26
N GLY A 60 6.87 -15.84 -4.50
CA GLY A 60 7.66 -15.72 -3.28
C GLY A 60 8.86 -16.64 -3.36
N LYS A 61 10.02 -16.17 -2.89
CA LYS A 61 11.19 -17.04 -2.75
C LYS A 61 10.92 -17.94 -1.55
N VAL A 62 10.73 -19.22 -1.81
CA VAL A 62 10.60 -20.23 -0.76
C VAL A 62 12.00 -20.71 -0.42
N ASP A 63 12.71 -19.95 0.40
CA ASP A 63 14.11 -20.19 0.74
C ASP A 63 14.32 -20.77 2.14
N LYS A 64 13.25 -20.91 2.93
CA LYS A 64 13.36 -21.32 4.33
C LYS A 64 12.21 -22.23 4.76
N THR A 65 12.58 -23.26 5.51
CA THR A 65 11.65 -24.17 6.18
C THR A 65 11.55 -23.75 7.64
N VAL A 66 10.33 -23.55 8.14
CA VAL A 66 10.05 -23.28 9.56
C VAL A 66 9.11 -24.38 10.05
N SER A 67 9.56 -25.18 11.02
CA SER A 67 8.79 -26.31 11.57
C SER A 67 8.20 -27.23 10.49
N SER A 68 9.05 -27.62 9.52
CA SER A 68 8.69 -28.46 8.36
C SER A 68 7.71 -27.82 7.37
N LEU A 69 7.30 -26.56 7.58
CA LEU A 69 6.52 -25.79 6.63
C LEU A 69 7.44 -24.94 5.76
N MET A 70 7.27 -25.05 4.46
CA MET A 70 7.90 -24.19 3.47
C MET A 70 7.16 -22.84 3.44
N ILE A 71 7.80 -21.76 3.86
CA ILE A 71 7.17 -20.44 3.96
C ILE A 71 8.01 -19.41 3.18
N PRO A 72 7.40 -18.60 2.30
CA PRO A 72 8.13 -17.53 1.61
C PRO A 72 8.42 -16.38 2.56
N TYR A 73 9.67 -15.92 2.62
CA TYR A 73 10.07 -14.76 3.43
C TYR A 73 9.93 -13.43 2.69
N VAL A 74 9.86 -13.48 1.35
CA VAL A 74 9.67 -12.31 0.51
C VAL A 74 8.51 -12.58 -0.44
N MET A 75 7.57 -11.65 -0.50
CA MET A 75 6.47 -11.66 -1.44
C MET A 75 6.52 -10.40 -2.29
N GLU A 76 6.54 -10.55 -3.60
CA GLU A 76 6.50 -9.44 -4.54
C GLU A 76 5.22 -9.52 -5.37
N THR A 77 4.45 -8.42 -5.38
CA THR A 77 3.24 -8.28 -6.18
C THR A 77 3.47 -7.25 -7.27
N LYS A 78 3.38 -7.68 -8.53
CA LYS A 78 3.47 -6.79 -9.69
C LYS A 78 2.11 -6.70 -10.37
N VAL A 79 1.55 -5.49 -10.42
CA VAL A 79 0.30 -5.20 -11.13
C VAL A 79 0.64 -4.63 -12.51
N HIS A 80 -0.05 -5.11 -13.55
CA HIS A 80 0.14 -4.61 -14.91
C HIS A 80 -0.19 -3.10 -14.98
N GLY A 81 0.74 -2.31 -15.51
CA GLY A 81 0.60 -0.85 -15.61
C GLY A 81 1.09 -0.07 -14.38
N VAL A 82 1.41 -0.74 -13.27
CA VAL A 82 2.03 -0.10 -12.10
C VAL A 82 3.55 -0.25 -12.21
N LYS A 83 4.26 0.89 -12.17
CA LYS A 83 5.72 0.93 -12.40
C LYS A 83 6.53 0.26 -11.28
N GLN A 84 6.08 0.42 -10.03
CA GLN A 84 6.76 -0.14 -8.87
C GLN A 84 6.02 -1.39 -8.39
N PRO A 85 6.70 -2.54 -8.26
CA PRO A 85 6.12 -3.70 -7.59
C PRO A 85 6.01 -3.42 -6.10
N GLU A 86 5.01 -4.01 -5.45
CA GLU A 86 4.93 -3.98 -3.99
C GLU A 86 5.67 -5.18 -3.40
N LYS A 87 6.50 -4.93 -2.37
CA LYS A 87 7.36 -5.93 -1.73
C LYS A 87 7.07 -6.02 -0.24
N ILE A 88 6.82 -7.24 0.23
CA ILE A 88 6.67 -7.56 1.66
C ILE A 88 7.82 -8.47 2.06
N GLU A 89 8.60 -8.04 3.05
CA GLU A 89 9.66 -8.83 3.68
C GLU A 89 9.21 -9.25 5.09
N ILE A 90 9.26 -10.55 5.36
CA ILE A 90 8.88 -11.12 6.66
C ILE A 90 10.16 -11.31 7.47
N GLU A 91 10.28 -10.57 8.58
CA GLU A 91 11.46 -10.60 9.43
C GLU A 91 11.48 -11.83 10.37
N ASN A 92 10.32 -12.17 10.95
CA ASN A 92 10.21 -13.24 11.95
C ASN A 92 9.01 -14.14 11.68
N ILE A 93 9.23 -15.45 11.80
CA ILE A 93 8.19 -16.48 11.68
C ILE A 93 8.26 -17.39 12.90
N ALA A 94 7.14 -17.50 13.61
CA ALA A 94 6.92 -18.50 14.65
C ALA A 94 5.74 -19.38 14.25
N VAL A 95 5.93 -20.70 14.35
CA VAL A 95 4.85 -21.68 14.12
C VAL A 95 4.28 -22.08 15.47
N ASN A 96 2.96 -21.94 15.60
CA ASN A 96 2.20 -22.19 16.82
C ASN A 96 2.75 -21.46 18.06
N PRO A 97 3.06 -20.14 18.00
CA PRO A 97 3.35 -19.39 19.21
C PRO A 97 2.11 -19.38 20.12
N ARG A 98 2.32 -19.36 21.44
CA ARG A 98 1.23 -19.09 22.38
C ARG A 98 0.79 -17.63 22.18
N VAL A 99 -0.45 -17.43 21.79
CA VAL A 99 -1.05 -16.10 21.56
C VAL A 99 -2.26 -15.96 22.46
N GLU A 100 -2.38 -14.84 23.15
CA GLU A 100 -3.52 -14.55 24.02
C GLU A 100 -4.79 -14.28 23.19
N ASP A 101 -5.94 -14.80 23.62
CA ASP A 101 -7.22 -14.72 22.90
C ASP A 101 -7.67 -13.27 22.64
N SER A 102 -7.27 -12.34 23.49
CA SER A 102 -7.55 -10.90 23.35
C SER A 102 -7.00 -10.30 22.05
N ARG A 103 -5.98 -10.91 21.44
CA ARG A 103 -5.42 -10.50 20.14
C ARG A 103 -6.38 -10.70 18.97
N PHE A 104 -7.40 -11.52 19.16
CA PHE A 104 -8.45 -11.80 18.18
C PHE A 104 -9.77 -11.09 18.52
N ALA A 105 -9.82 -10.35 19.64
CA ALA A 105 -10.97 -9.52 19.95
C ALA A 105 -11.10 -8.40 18.92
N LYS A 106 -12.34 -8.02 18.63
CA LYS A 106 -12.62 -6.88 17.75
C LYS A 106 -12.03 -5.62 18.39
N LEU A 107 -11.23 -4.86 17.63
CA LEU A 107 -10.79 -3.53 18.06
C LEU A 107 -12.06 -2.72 18.39
N GLN A 108 -12.16 -2.28 19.65
CA GLN A 108 -13.25 -1.42 20.11
C GLN A 108 -13.11 -0.02 19.51
#